data_AF-A0A6L5HGK9-F1
#
_entry.id   AF-A0A6L5HGK9-F1
#
_cell.length_a   1.000
_cell.length_b   1.000
_cell.length_c   1.000
_cell.angle_alpha   90.00
_cell.angle_beta   90.00
_cell.angle_gamma   90.00
#
_symmetry.space_group_name_H-M   'P 1'
#
loop_
_entity.id
_entity.type
_entity.pdbx_description
1 polymer ?
#
loop_
_entity_poly.entity_id
_entity_poly.type
_entity_poly.pdbx_seq_one_letter_code
_entity_poly.pdbx_strand_id
1 'polypeptide(L)'
;MKDEYDFSTGKRGAVASSKGKTRITIMLDDVVIEAARKRAESAGTGYQTLINNLLRQALVSEDAHNLAPAPKKRASTLQVINDGISQSDVEALEQQLIAVAGELNRVLGTPKPSKPKANECL
;
A
#
# COMPACT_ATOMS: atom_id res chain seq x y z
N MET A 1 -8.80 -47.09 -10.28
CA MET A 1 -9.68 -46.03 -10.83
C MET A 1 -10.61 -46.70 -11.84
N LYS A 2 -11.86 -46.26 -11.99
CA LYS A 2 -12.76 -46.80 -13.01
C LYS A 2 -12.51 -46.09 -14.34
N ASP A 3 -12.59 -46.85 -15.42
CA ASP A 3 -12.29 -46.36 -16.76
C ASP A 3 -13.37 -45.42 -17.29
N GLU A 4 -14.62 -45.57 -16.85
CA GLU A 4 -15.73 -44.71 -17.23
C GLU A 4 -16.61 -44.34 -16.03
N TYR A 5 -17.00 -43.08 -15.98
CA TYR A 5 -17.95 -42.53 -15.02
C TYR A 5 -19.09 -41.87 -15.77
N ASP A 6 -20.32 -42.32 -15.48
CA ASP A 6 -21.54 -41.73 -16.01
C ASP A 6 -21.94 -40.51 -15.16
N PHE A 7 -21.84 -39.32 -15.74
CA PHE A 7 -22.23 -38.05 -15.14
C PHE A 7 -23.56 -37.52 -15.69
N SER A 8 -24.36 -38.36 -16.36
CA SER A 8 -25.66 -38.00 -16.95
C SER A 8 -26.64 -37.39 -15.94
N THR A 9 -26.51 -37.74 -14.66
CA THR A 9 -27.35 -37.25 -13.55
C THR A 9 -26.69 -36.12 -12.73
N GLY A 10 -25.49 -35.69 -13.11
CA GLY A 10 -24.73 -34.66 -12.41
C GLY A 10 -25.35 -33.27 -12.59
N LYS A 11 -25.95 -32.71 -11.54
CA LYS A 11 -26.39 -31.31 -11.52
C LYS A 11 -25.20 -30.39 -11.28
N ARG A 12 -24.85 -29.53 -12.24
CA ARG A 12 -23.86 -28.45 -12.04
C ARG A 12 -24.45 -27.47 -11.02
N GLY A 13 -23.83 -27.38 -9.83
CA GLY A 13 -24.19 -26.36 -8.85
C GLY A 13 -24.01 -24.95 -9.42
N ALA A 14 -24.68 -23.96 -8.82
CA ALA A 14 -24.54 -22.56 -9.21
C ALA A 14 -23.05 -22.16 -9.18
N VAL A 15 -22.54 -21.67 -10.31
CA VAL A 15 -21.19 -21.13 -10.39
C VAL A 15 -21.13 -19.97 -9.40
N ALA A 16 -20.27 -20.10 -8.37
CA ALA A 16 -20.10 -19.06 -7.36
C ALA A 16 -19.81 -17.73 -8.07
N SER A 17 -20.63 -16.70 -7.79
CA SER A 17 -20.43 -15.39 -8.41
C SER A 17 -19.09 -14.84 -7.95
N SER A 18 -18.27 -14.38 -8.89
CA SER A 18 -17.00 -13.72 -8.58
C SER A 18 -17.28 -12.31 -8.08
N LYS A 19 -17.80 -12.19 -6.85
CA LYS A 19 -18.17 -10.91 -6.22
C LYS A 19 -16.99 -9.93 -6.29
N GLY A 20 -17.16 -8.82 -7.00
CA GLY A 20 -16.15 -7.76 -7.13
C GLY A 20 -15.05 -7.99 -8.16
N LYS A 21 -15.15 -9.00 -9.04
CA LYS A 21 -14.22 -9.22 -10.16
C LYS A 21 -14.97 -9.27 -11.48
N THR A 22 -14.55 -8.43 -12.43
CA THR A 22 -15.08 -8.41 -13.80
C THR A 22 -14.15 -9.22 -14.71
N ARG A 23 -14.72 -10.12 -15.52
CA ARG A 23 -13.97 -10.81 -16.57
C ARG A 23 -13.78 -9.86 -17.75
N ILE A 24 -12.53 -9.61 -18.12
CA ILE A 24 -12.17 -8.77 -19.26
C ILE A 24 -11.20 -9.54 -20.16
N THR A 25 -11.19 -9.18 -21.44
CA THR A 25 -10.16 -9.65 -22.39
C THR A 25 -9.17 -8.52 -22.58
N ILE A 26 -7.90 -8.77 -22.24
CA ILE A 26 -6.78 -7.84 -22.44
C ILE A 26 -5.63 -8.60 -23.09
N MET A 27 -4.86 -7.92 -23.93
CA MET A 27 -3.59 -8.44 -24.43
C MET A 27 -2.51 -8.11 -23.40
N LEU A 28 -1.67 -9.09 -23.08
CA LEU A 28 -0.52 -8.94 -22.20
C LEU A 28 0.65 -9.68 -22.83
N ASP A 29 1.85 -9.11 -22.76
CA ASP A 29 3.03 -9.73 -23.35
C ASP A 29 3.35 -11.07 -22.67
N ASP A 30 3.80 -12.05 -23.46
CA ASP A 30 4.16 -13.38 -22.96
C ASP A 30 5.22 -13.31 -21.86
N VAL A 31 6.19 -12.41 -22.01
CA VAL A 31 7.26 -12.18 -21.02
C VAL A 31 6.70 -11.70 -19.67
N VAL A 32 5.62 -10.92 -19.69
CA VAL A 32 4.95 -10.44 -18.47
C VAL A 32 4.16 -11.56 -17.82
N ILE A 33 3.46 -12.38 -18.62
CA ILE A 33 2.71 -13.54 -18.12
C ILE A 33 3.65 -14.53 -17.42
N GLU A 34 4.76 -14.87 -18.05
CA GLU A 34 5.74 -15.82 -17.50
C GLU A 34 6.41 -15.26 -16.24
N ALA A 35 6.80 -13.98 -16.24
CA ALA A 35 7.35 -13.33 -15.06
C ALA A 35 6.34 -13.29 -13.89
N ALA A 36 5.07 -13.00 -14.18
CA ALA A 36 4.01 -12.99 -13.18
C ALA A 36 3.77 -14.39 -12.61
N ARG A 37 3.79 -15.43 -13.44
CA ARG A 37 3.64 -16.83 -13.00
C ARG A 37 4.75 -17.22 -12.03
N LYS A 38 6.02 -17.02 -12.40
CA LYS A 38 7.18 -17.36 -11.56
C LYS A 38 7.15 -16.64 -10.22
N ARG A 39 6.80 -15.34 -10.20
CA ARG A 39 6.68 -14.56 -8.96
C ARG A 39 5.52 -15.02 -8.09
N ALA A 40 4.39 -15.37 -8.70
CA ALA A 40 3.20 -15.80 -7.99
C ALA A 40 3.40 -17.19 -7.34
N GLU A 41 4.05 -18.12 -8.04
CA GLU A 41 4.44 -19.44 -7.51
C GLU A 41 5.35 -19.30 -6.28
N SER A 42 6.37 -18.44 -6.35
CA SER A 42 7.25 -18.17 -5.21
C SER A 42 6.53 -17.55 -4.01
N ALA A 43 5.45 -16.80 -4.25
CA ALA A 43 4.65 -16.16 -3.21
C ALA A 43 3.44 -17.02 -2.76
N GLY A 44 3.24 -18.21 -3.33
CA GLY A 44 2.09 -19.07 -3.05
C GLY A 44 0.74 -18.43 -3.44
N THR A 45 0.72 -17.52 -4.41
CA THR A 45 -0.50 -16.84 -4.87
C THR A 45 -0.76 -17.12 -6.36
N GLY A 46 -1.98 -16.83 -6.82
CA GLY A 46 -2.30 -16.92 -8.25
C GLY A 46 -1.76 -15.72 -9.03
N TYR A 47 -1.28 -15.94 -10.26
CA TYR A 47 -0.75 -14.87 -11.12
C TYR A 47 -1.76 -13.75 -11.36
N GLN A 48 -3.05 -14.06 -11.47
CA GLN A 48 -4.12 -13.07 -11.63
C GLN A 48 -4.23 -12.15 -10.40
N THR A 49 -4.05 -12.68 -9.19
CA THR A 49 -4.04 -11.89 -7.95
C THR A 49 -2.84 -10.95 -7.93
N LEU A 50 -1.66 -11.43 -8.33
CA LEU A 50 -0.45 -10.63 -8.42
C LEU A 50 -0.61 -9.47 -9.41
N ILE A 51 -1.12 -9.74 -10.61
CA ILE A 51 -1.37 -8.71 -11.64
C ILE A 51 -2.35 -7.65 -11.12
N ASN A 52 -3.47 -8.09 -10.51
CA ASN A 52 -4.46 -7.15 -9.98
C ASN A 52 -3.88 -6.26 -8.86
N ASN A 53 -3.03 -6.80 -8.00
CA ASN A 53 -2.40 -6.02 -6.94
C ASN A 53 -1.43 -4.98 -7.49
N LEU A 54 -0.64 -5.34 -8.51
CA LEU A 54 0.24 -4.39 -9.19
C LEU A 54 -0.56 -3.25 -9.85
N LEU A 55 -1.67 -3.57 -10.54
CA LEU A 55 -2.55 -2.56 -11.12
C LEU A 55 -3.15 -1.64 -10.05
N ARG A 56 -3.57 -2.17 -8.90
CA ARG A 56 -4.06 -1.34 -7.77
C ARG A 56 -2.98 -0.39 -7.24
N GLN A 57 -1.76 -0.87 -7.07
CA GLN A 57 -0.64 -0.05 -6.58
C GLN A 57 -0.29 1.07 -7.56
N ALA A 58 -0.32 0.78 -8.86
CA ALA A 58 -0.08 1.77 -9.91
C ALA A 58 -1.15 2.87 -9.90
N LEU A 59 -2.43 2.49 -9.80
CA LEU A 59 -3.54 3.45 -9.80
C LEU A 59 -3.57 4.34 -8.55
N VAL A 60 -3.27 3.80 -7.36
CA VAL A 60 -3.16 4.61 -6.14
C VAL A 60 -2.01 5.62 -6.22
N SER A 61 -0.92 5.26 -6.91
CA SER A 61 0.22 6.15 -7.11
C SER A 61 -0.10 7.27 -8.10
N GLU A 62 -0.91 7.00 -9.13
CA GLU A 62 -1.41 8.01 -10.07
C GLU A 62 -2.34 9.03 -9.39
N ASP A 63 -3.21 8.62 -8.46
CA ASP A 63 -4.03 9.56 -7.68
C ASP A 63 -3.15 10.53 -6.85
N ALA A 64 -2.01 10.06 -6.36
CA ALA A 64 -1.01 10.90 -5.68
C ALA A 64 -0.24 11.81 -6.65
N HIS A 65 -0.12 11.45 -7.93
CA HIS A 65 0.53 12.26 -8.97
C HIS A 65 -0.41 13.26 -9.66
N ASN A 66 -1.73 13.02 -9.67
CA ASN A 66 -2.73 13.87 -10.34
C ASN A 66 -3.35 14.95 -9.42
N LEU A 67 -3.13 14.93 -8.09
CA LEU A 67 -3.67 15.93 -7.15
C LEU A 67 -2.86 17.24 -7.04
N ALA A 68 -1.69 17.32 -7.66
CA ALA A 68 -0.90 18.54 -7.85
C ALA A 68 0.33 18.14 -8.69
N PRO A 69 0.97 19.06 -9.45
CA PRO A 69 2.31 18.78 -9.94
C PRO A 69 3.18 18.49 -8.72
N ALA A 70 3.58 17.23 -8.56
CA ALA A 70 4.52 16.84 -7.52
C ALA A 70 5.70 17.83 -7.61
N PRO A 71 6.10 18.49 -6.49
CA PRO A 71 7.32 19.27 -6.54
C PRO A 71 8.41 18.31 -7.01
N LYS A 72 9.13 18.70 -8.06
CA LYS A 72 10.32 18.02 -8.61
C LYS A 72 11.45 18.03 -7.57
N LYS A 73 11.22 17.40 -6.42
CA LYS A 73 12.16 17.19 -5.31
C LYS A 73 12.11 15.75 -4.81
N ARG A 74 11.77 14.78 -5.68
CA ARG A 74 12.01 13.36 -5.44
C ARG A 74 13.25 12.82 -6.16
N ALA A 75 13.99 13.68 -6.87
CA ALA A 75 15.31 13.32 -7.38
C ALA A 75 16.38 13.31 -6.29
N SER A 76 16.21 14.05 -5.19
CA SER A 76 17.22 14.10 -4.12
C SER A 76 17.18 12.90 -3.17
N THR A 77 16.02 12.29 -2.89
CA THR A 77 15.96 11.13 -1.97
C THR A 77 16.58 9.86 -2.58
N LEU A 78 16.61 9.72 -3.91
CA LEU A 78 17.32 8.61 -4.56
C LEU A 78 18.85 8.80 -4.61
N GLN A 79 19.35 10.04 -4.50
CA GLN A 79 20.80 10.30 -4.38
C GLN A 79 21.35 9.90 -2.99
N VAL A 80 20.50 9.94 -1.96
CA VAL A 80 20.86 9.63 -0.56
C VAL A 80 21.28 8.16 -0.36
N ILE A 81 20.89 7.24 -1.25
CA ILE A 81 21.22 5.81 -1.10
C ILE A 81 22.66 5.51 -1.58
N ASN A 82 23.26 6.38 -2.40
CA ASN A 82 24.62 6.17 -2.92
C ASN A 82 25.72 6.87 -2.10
N ASP A 83 25.43 8.01 -1.48
CA ASP A 83 26.48 8.85 -0.86
C ASP A 83 26.57 8.74 0.68
N GLY A 84 25.77 7.86 1.30
CA GLY A 84 25.71 7.70 2.75
C GLY A 84 24.93 8.83 3.43
N ILE A 85 24.15 8.49 4.45
CA ILE A 85 23.32 9.45 5.18
C ILE A 85 24.23 10.30 6.08
N SER A 86 24.31 11.62 5.84
CA SER A 86 25.10 12.55 6.66
C SER A 86 24.38 12.85 7.99
N GLN A 87 25.13 13.06 9.09
CA GLN A 87 24.56 13.41 10.41
C GLN A 87 23.70 14.68 10.35
N SER A 88 24.08 15.64 9.52
CA SER A 88 23.32 16.88 9.29
C SER A 88 21.91 16.62 8.76
N ASP A 89 21.75 15.57 7.95
CA ASP A 89 20.47 15.26 7.31
C ASP A 89 19.52 14.58 8.30
N VAL A 90 20.07 13.78 9.20
CA VAL A 90 19.31 13.18 10.31
C VAL A 90 18.82 14.26 11.27
N GLU A 91 19.68 15.22 11.63
CA GLU A 91 19.32 16.35 12.50
C GLU A 91 18.25 17.24 11.86
N ALA A 92 18.36 17.52 10.56
CA ALA A 92 17.35 18.29 9.84
C ALA A 92 15.99 17.57 9.81
N LEU A 93 15.99 16.25 9.62
CA LEU A 93 14.77 15.45 9.62
C LEU A 93 14.15 15.35 11.02
N GLU A 94 14.96 15.24 12.06
CA GLU A 94 14.52 15.28 13.46
C GLU A 94 13.83 16.60 13.79
N GLN A 95 14.41 17.73 13.40
CA GLN A 95 13.80 19.05 13.59
C GLN A 95 12.46 19.19 12.86
N GLN A 96 12.35 18.63 11.65
CA GLN A 96 11.09 18.59 10.92
C GLN A 96 10.03 17.75 11.62
N LEU A 97 10.39 16.58 12.16
CA LEU A 97 9.48 15.73 12.93
C LEU A 97 8.99 16.42 14.21
N ILE A 98 9.89 17.12 14.93
CA ILE A 98 9.53 17.88 16.13
C ILE A 98 8.56 19.02 15.79
N ALA A 99 8.81 19.76 14.70
CA ALA A 99 7.95 20.86 14.26
C ALA A 99 6.54 20.36 13.91
N VAL A 100 6.45 19.27 13.13
CA VAL A 100 5.17 18.66 12.75
C VAL A 100 4.43 18.10 13.96
N ALA A 101 5.14 17.47 14.92
CA ALA A 101 4.53 16.99 16.15
C ALA A 101 4.00 18.14 17.04
N GLY A 102 4.71 19.26 17.10
CA GLY A 102 4.25 20.48 17.79
C GLY A 102 2.98 21.06 17.14
N GLU A 103 2.93 21.06 15.82
CA GLU A 103 1.76 21.53 15.07
C GLU A 103 0.54 20.60 15.25
N LEU A 104 0.75 19.29 15.24
CA LEU A 104 -0.29 18.31 15.56
C LEU A 104 -0.82 18.48 16.98
N ASN A 105 0.04 18.71 17.99
CA ASN A 105 -0.42 19.02 19.34
C ASN A 105 -1.17 20.36 19.44
N ARG A 106 -0.87 21.33 18.58
CA ARG A 106 -1.64 22.59 18.51
C ARG A 106 -3.02 22.40 17.90
N VAL A 107 -3.11 21.55 16.88
CA VAL A 107 -4.36 21.27 16.14
C VAL A 107 -5.26 20.26 16.85
N LEU A 108 -4.66 19.27 17.53
CA LEU A 108 -5.35 18.16 18.19
C LEU A 108 -5.28 18.21 19.72
N GLY A 109 -4.64 19.24 20.29
CA GLY A 109 -4.50 19.41 21.73
C GLY A 109 -5.84 19.55 22.42
N THR A 110 -6.29 18.47 23.06
CA THR A 110 -7.29 18.55 24.12
C THR A 110 -6.71 19.36 25.29
N PRO A 111 -7.52 20.16 26.01
CA PRO A 111 -7.02 20.94 27.12
C PRO A 111 -6.47 20.02 28.21
N LYS A 112 -5.17 20.14 28.49
CA LYS A 112 -4.52 19.47 29.63
C LYS A 112 -5.14 20.02 30.92
N PRO A 113 -5.68 19.18 31.83
CA PRO A 113 -6.25 19.68 33.07
C PRO A 113 -5.14 20.24 33.95
N SER A 114 -5.26 21.53 34.29
CA SER A 114 -4.43 22.17 35.30
C SER A 114 -4.72 21.55 36.68
N LYS A 115 -3.67 21.17 37.40
CA LYS A 115 -3.77 20.67 38.78
C LYS A 115 -4.28 21.81 39.69
N PRO A 116 -5.21 21.56 40.63
CA PRO A 116 -5.58 22.56 41.61
C PRO A 116 -4.43 22.78 42.60
N LYS A 117 -4.13 24.05 42.89
CA LYS A 117 -3.17 24.44 43.93
C LYS A 117 -3.74 24.04 45.30
N ALA A 118 -2.90 23.42 46.12
CA ALA A 118 -3.15 23.20 47.52
C ALA A 118 -3.35 24.55 48.22
N ASN A 119 -4.47 24.70 48.95
CA ASN A 119 -4.63 25.76 49.92
C ASN A 119 -4.02 25.29 51.24
N GLU A 120 -3.02 26.04 51.66
CA GLU A 120 -2.29 25.94 52.91
C GLU A 120 -3.09 26.61 54.03
N CYS A 121 -2.99 26.05 55.23
CA CYS A 121 -3.62 26.50 56.47
C CYS A 121 -3.28 27.95 56.85
N LEU A 122 -4.28 28.67 57.36
CA LEU A 122 -4.28 29.42 58.64
C LEU A 122 -5.70 29.88 58.98
#